data_AF-A0AAW1DG46-F1
#
_entry.id   AF-A0AAW1DG46-F1
#
_cell.length_a   1.000
_cell.length_b   1.000
_cell.length_c   1.000
_cell.angle_alpha   90.00
_cell.angle_beta   90.00
_cell.angle_gamma   90.00
#
_symmetry.space_group_name_H-M   'P 1'
#
loop_
_entity.id
_entity.type
_entity.pdbx_description
1 polymer ?
#
loop_
_entity_poly.entity_id
_entity_poly.type
_entity_poly.pdbx_seq_one_letter_code
_entity_poly.pdbx_strand_id
1 'polypeptide(L)'
;MIDALNRNLVTSPVTYAVRAAIAAQSHEALSNLIESSVPGSTLTIWCSSNTDKTDVNLLKELIHKIGSDKIYLDLPPDMMIALAYPTGNEADINKSPLLSAALLALGSSFLVR
;
A
#
# COMPACT_ATOMS: atom_id res chain seq x y z
N MET A 1 -3.49 -23.12 -4.91
CA MET A 1 -4.79 -22.49 -4.62
C MET A 1 -5.63 -22.39 -5.90
N ILE A 2 -5.08 -21.88 -7.00
CA ILE A 2 -5.69 -21.91 -8.34
C ILE A 2 -6.19 -23.31 -8.75
N ASP A 3 -5.40 -24.36 -8.53
CA ASP A 3 -5.83 -25.73 -8.86
C ASP A 3 -7.11 -26.17 -8.14
N ALA A 4 -7.34 -25.70 -6.91
CA ALA A 4 -8.57 -26.01 -6.20
C ALA A 4 -9.77 -25.32 -6.84
N LEU A 5 -9.62 -24.08 -7.29
CA LEU A 5 -10.67 -23.34 -7.99
C LEU A 5 -10.98 -23.98 -9.36
N ASN A 6 -9.93 -24.32 -10.11
CA ASN A 6 -10.04 -24.94 -11.42
C ASN A 6 -10.72 -26.32 -11.35
N ARG A 7 -10.34 -27.17 -10.38
CA ARG A 7 -10.97 -28.49 -10.19
C ARG A 7 -12.45 -28.40 -9.84
N ASN A 8 -12.86 -27.32 -9.18
CA ASN A 8 -14.26 -27.08 -8.81
C ASN A 8 -15.01 -26.19 -9.83
N LEU A 9 -14.40 -25.89 -10.98
CA LEU A 9 -14.99 -25.07 -12.05
C LEU A 9 -15.51 -23.72 -11.54
N VAL A 10 -14.80 -23.10 -10.60
CA VAL A 10 -15.17 -21.77 -10.08
C VAL A 10 -14.92 -20.74 -11.17
N THR A 11 -15.99 -20.15 -11.69
CA THR A 11 -15.96 -19.12 -12.74
C THR A 11 -16.23 -17.72 -12.19
N SER A 12 -16.58 -17.60 -10.92
CA SER A 12 -16.81 -16.32 -10.25
C SER A 12 -15.52 -15.77 -9.64
N PRO A 13 -15.34 -14.44 -9.61
CA PRO A 13 -14.23 -13.81 -8.91
C PRO A 13 -14.18 -14.21 -7.43
N VAL A 14 -12.97 -14.36 -6.90
CA VAL A 14 -12.75 -14.70 -5.49
C VAL A 14 -11.85 -13.68 -4.81
N THR A 15 -11.98 -13.56 -3.49
CA THR A 15 -11.10 -12.72 -2.67
C THR A 15 -10.20 -13.60 -1.83
N TYR A 16 -8.89 -13.44 -1.98
CA TYR A 16 -7.90 -14.17 -1.19
C TYR A 16 -7.50 -13.37 0.04
N ALA A 17 -7.66 -13.91 1.24
CA ALA A 17 -7.21 -13.26 2.46
C ALA A 17 -5.78 -13.69 2.82
N VAL A 18 -4.87 -12.73 2.98
CA VAL A 18 -3.46 -12.97 3.31
C VAL A 18 -3.01 -12.05 4.44
N ARG A 19 -2.22 -12.59 5.38
CA ARG A 19 -1.65 -11.78 6.47
C ARG A 19 -0.65 -10.77 5.93
N ALA A 20 -0.67 -9.55 6.46
CA ALA A 20 0.20 -8.44 6.02
C ALA A 20 1.69 -8.80 6.04
N ALA A 21 2.17 -9.44 7.12
CA ALA A 21 3.57 -9.84 7.26
C ALA A 21 4.03 -10.82 6.16
N ILE A 22 3.13 -11.71 5.71
CA ILE A 22 3.42 -12.68 4.63
C ILE A 22 3.29 -11.98 3.27
N ALA A 23 2.26 -11.14 3.11
CA ALA A 23 2.01 -10.43 1.87
C ALA A 23 3.20 -9.54 1.48
N ALA A 24 3.76 -8.80 2.44
CA ALA A 24 4.93 -7.96 2.25
C ALA A 24 6.18 -8.72 1.76
N GLN A 25 6.24 -10.04 1.88
CA GLN A 25 7.39 -10.85 1.45
C GLN A 25 7.11 -11.69 0.19
N SER A 26 5.87 -11.68 -0.31
CA SER A 26 5.38 -12.64 -1.30
C SER A 26 4.90 -11.98 -2.59
N HIS A 27 5.53 -10.88 -3.02
CA HIS A 27 5.01 -10.05 -4.12
C HIS A 27 4.78 -10.80 -5.42
N GLU A 28 5.78 -11.56 -5.86
CA GLU A 28 5.71 -12.31 -7.11
C GLU A 28 4.61 -13.37 -7.06
N ALA A 29 4.58 -14.16 -5.99
CA ALA A 29 3.58 -15.21 -5.82
C ALA A 29 2.15 -14.64 -5.77
N LEU A 30 1.93 -13.51 -5.08
CA LEU A 30 0.61 -12.88 -4.97
C LEU A 30 0.19 -12.17 -6.26
N SER A 31 1.13 -11.55 -6.98
CA SER A 31 0.85 -10.96 -8.30
C SER A 31 0.43 -12.06 -9.28
N ASN A 32 1.22 -13.13 -9.36
CA ASN A 32 0.92 -14.29 -10.21
C ASN A 32 -0.41 -14.95 -9.83
N LEU A 33 -0.74 -15.02 -8.53
CA LEU A 33 -2.02 -15.55 -8.06
C LEU A 33 -3.19 -14.71 -8.59
N ILE A 34 -3.13 -13.39 -8.49
CA ILE A 34 -4.20 -12.50 -8.97
C ILE A 34 -4.30 -12.53 -10.50
N GLU A 35 -3.17 -12.49 -11.20
CA GLU A 35 -3.12 -12.54 -12.67
C GLU A 35 -3.63 -13.87 -13.24
N SER A 36 -3.40 -14.98 -12.52
CA SER A 36 -3.85 -16.32 -12.92
C SER A 36 -5.26 -16.67 -12.43
N SER A 37 -5.92 -15.76 -11.70
CA SER A 37 -7.27 -15.96 -11.18
C SER A 37 -8.34 -15.50 -12.16
N VAL A 38 -9.60 -15.85 -11.87
CA VAL A 38 -10.76 -15.32 -12.59
C VAL A 38 -10.70 -13.78 -12.59
N PRO A 39 -10.88 -13.11 -13.74
CA PRO A 39 -10.86 -11.65 -13.83
C PRO A 39 -11.81 -11.00 -12.81
N GLY A 40 -11.30 -10.01 -12.08
CA GLY A 40 -12.02 -9.35 -10.99
C GLY A 40 -11.77 -9.97 -9.60
N SER A 41 -10.94 -11.02 -9.52
CA SER A 41 -10.48 -11.55 -8.23
C SER A 41 -9.64 -10.49 -7.49
N THR A 42 -9.73 -10.52 -6.16
CA THR A 42 -9.16 -9.49 -5.28
C THR A 42 -8.33 -10.10 -4.16
N LEU A 43 -7.57 -9.26 -3.46
CA LEU A 43 -6.73 -9.63 -2.32
C LEU A 43 -7.17 -8.83 -1.09
N THR A 44 -7.47 -9.51 0.02
CA THR A 44 -7.61 -8.87 1.33
C THR A 44 -6.32 -9.03 2.09
N ILE A 45 -5.67 -7.93 2.43
CA ILE A 45 -4.47 -7.92 3.27
C ILE A 45 -4.91 -7.55 4.68
N TRP A 46 -4.68 -8.45 5.63
CA TRP A 46 -5.17 -8.29 6.99
C TRP A 46 -4.08 -8.44 8.05
N CYS A 47 -4.24 -7.73 9.16
CA CYS A 47 -3.36 -7.80 10.32
C CYS A 47 -4.19 -7.53 11.58
N SER A 48 -4.12 -8.43 12.56
CA SER A 48 -4.89 -8.29 13.80
C SER A 48 -4.20 -7.40 14.84
N SER A 49 -2.88 -7.25 14.78
CA SER A 49 -2.08 -6.60 15.83
C SER A 49 -0.69 -6.26 15.33
N ASN A 50 -0.10 -5.20 15.88
CA ASN A 50 1.23 -4.68 15.54
C ASN A 50 2.38 -5.63 15.92
N THR A 51 2.07 -6.78 16.50
CA THR A 51 3.03 -7.87 16.74
C THR A 51 3.51 -8.53 15.45
N ASP A 52 2.69 -8.51 14.40
CA ASP A 52 3.06 -9.03 13.09
C ASP A 52 4.00 -8.03 12.41
N LYS A 53 5.33 -8.24 12.59
CA LYS A 53 6.37 -7.42 11.96
C LYS A 53 6.18 -7.41 10.45
N THR A 54 5.66 -6.31 9.94
CA THR A 54 5.34 -6.12 8.53
C THR A 54 6.17 -4.97 7.99
N ASP A 55 6.90 -5.22 6.90
CA ASP A 55 7.59 -4.14 6.20
C ASP A 55 6.55 -3.35 5.38
N VAL A 56 6.28 -2.13 5.82
CA VAL A 56 5.27 -1.25 5.21
C VAL A 56 5.71 -0.80 3.81
N ASN A 57 7.01 -0.66 3.54
CA ASN A 57 7.49 -0.22 2.24
C ASN A 57 7.28 -1.31 1.20
N LEU A 58 7.66 -2.54 1.54
CA LEU A 58 7.36 -3.70 0.70
C LEU A 58 5.85 -3.87 0.49
N LEU A 59 5.04 -3.63 1.52
CA LEU A 59 3.59 -3.69 1.38
C LEU A 59 3.05 -2.61 0.41
N LYS A 60 3.60 -1.38 0.43
CA LYS A 60 3.27 -0.34 -0.56
C LYS A 60 3.61 -0.77 -1.97
N GLU A 61 4.78 -1.36 -2.18
CA GLU A 61 5.21 -1.87 -3.48
C GLU A 61 4.26 -2.95 -4.00
N LEU A 62 3.81 -3.86 -3.12
CA LEU A 62 2.78 -4.85 -3.48
C LEU A 62 1.49 -4.20 -3.94
N ILE A 63 1.01 -3.23 -3.17
CA ILE A 63 -0.25 -2.53 -3.45
C ILE A 63 -0.15 -1.80 -4.78
N HIS A 64 0.98 -1.14 -5.04
CA HIS A 64 1.22 -0.44 -6.30
C HIS A 64 1.30 -1.40 -7.49
N LYS A 65 1.96 -2.55 -7.32
CA LYS A 65 2.14 -3.55 -8.38
C LYS A 65 0.83 -4.23 -8.78
N ILE A 66 0.01 -4.64 -7.82
CA ILE A 66 -1.26 -5.34 -8.07
C ILE A 66 -2.36 -4.34 -8.51
N GLY A 67 -2.32 -3.12 -7.99
CA GLY A 67 -3.36 -2.11 -8.18
C GLY A 67 -4.26 -1.98 -6.96
N SER A 68 -4.49 -0.74 -6.53
CA SER A 68 -5.34 -0.43 -5.38
C SER A 68 -6.83 -0.77 -5.60
N ASP A 69 -7.27 -0.93 -6.86
CA ASP A 69 -8.62 -1.37 -7.22
C ASP A 69 -8.88 -2.84 -6.87
N LYS A 70 -7.83 -3.63 -6.65
CA LYS A 70 -7.93 -5.08 -6.37
C LYS A 70 -7.64 -5.47 -4.93
N ILE A 71 -7.38 -4.49 -4.06
CA ILE A 71 -6.92 -4.74 -2.69
C ILE A 71 -7.88 -4.15 -1.66
N TYR A 72 -8.28 -4.99 -0.71
CA TYR A 72 -8.94 -4.60 0.53
C TYR A 72 -7.93 -4.63 1.68
N LEU A 73 -7.92 -3.59 2.51
CA LEU A 73 -7.02 -3.48 3.66
C LEU A 73 -7.82 -3.59 4.96
N ASP A 74 -7.44 -4.55 5.80
CA ASP A 74 -7.95 -4.74 7.16
C ASP A 74 -6.76 -4.68 8.13
N LEU A 75 -6.25 -3.47 8.35
CA LEU A 75 -5.00 -3.24 9.07
C LEU A 75 -5.21 -2.30 10.26
N PRO A 76 -4.36 -2.39 11.30
CA PRO A 76 -4.36 -1.46 12.41
C PRO A 76 -4.21 0.01 11.97
N PRO A 77 -4.78 0.98 12.71
CA PRO A 77 -4.79 2.38 12.31
C PRO A 77 -3.40 2.97 12.04
N ASP A 78 -2.38 2.59 12.82
CA ASP A 78 -1.01 3.06 12.66
C ASP A 78 -0.37 2.56 11.35
N MET A 79 -0.64 1.32 10.95
CA MET A 79 -0.21 0.79 9.66
C MET A 79 -0.92 1.50 8.50
N MET A 80 -2.23 1.78 8.64
CA MET A 80 -3.01 2.51 7.63
C MET A 80 -2.46 3.93 7.41
N ILE A 81 -2.10 4.61 8.50
CA ILE A 81 -1.45 5.92 8.45
C ILE A 81 -0.10 5.81 7.74
N ALA A 82 0.74 4.84 8.13
CA ALA A 82 2.05 4.63 7.51
C ALA A 82 1.95 4.33 6.01
N LEU A 83 0.89 3.63 5.56
CA LEU A 83 0.60 3.36 4.15
C LEU A 83 0.17 4.61 3.37
N ALA A 84 -0.58 5.51 3.99
CA ALA A 84 -1.09 6.73 3.35
C ALA A 84 0.01 7.80 3.13
N TYR A 85 1.02 7.86 3.99
CA TYR A 85 2.12 8.79 3.81
C TYR A 85 3.05 8.31 2.68
N PRO A 86 3.35 9.14 1.67
CA PRO A 86 4.37 8.80 0.70
C PRO A 86 5.68 8.58 1.46
N THR A 87 6.42 7.53 1.10
CA THR A 87 7.81 7.36 1.54
C THR A 87 8.58 8.56 1.01
N GLY A 88 8.69 9.60 1.83
CA GLY A 88 9.59 10.70 1.57
C GLY A 88 10.98 10.10 1.56
N ASN A 89 11.59 10.01 0.38
CA ASN A 89 13.03 10.01 0.34
C ASN A 89 13.45 11.29 1.07
N GLU A 90 14.11 11.17 2.23
CA GLU A 90 14.68 12.33 2.94
C GLU A 90 15.62 13.17 2.05
N ALA A 91 15.92 12.70 0.82
CA ALA A 91 16.65 13.42 -0.21
C ALA A 91 15.85 14.50 -0.99
N ASP A 92 14.52 14.58 -0.92
CA ASP A 92 13.73 15.49 -1.79
C ASP A 92 13.09 16.72 -1.09
N ILE A 93 13.31 16.91 0.21
CA ILE A 93 12.83 18.11 0.93
C ILE A 93 13.49 19.40 0.39
N ASN A 94 14.64 19.29 -0.29
CA ASN A 94 15.38 20.44 -0.82
C ASN A 94 15.07 20.83 -2.27
N LYS A 95 14.09 20.23 -2.94
CA LYS A 95 13.79 20.51 -4.37
C LYS A 95 12.44 21.16 -4.65
N SER A 96 11.86 21.83 -3.66
CA SER A 96 10.65 22.65 -3.85
C SER A 96 10.95 24.13 -3.57
N PRO A 97 11.30 24.96 -4.59
CA PRO A 97 11.49 26.39 -4.38
C PRO A 97 10.20 27.11 -3.94
N LEU A 98 9.04 26.45 -4.04
CA LEU A 98 7.73 27.02 -3.71
C LEU A 98 7.44 27.08 -2.20
N LEU A 99 7.95 26.15 -1.39
CA LEU A 99 7.70 26.17 0.06
C LEU A 99 8.56 27.21 0.80
N SER A 100 9.78 27.45 0.32
CA SER A 100 10.71 28.41 0.93
C SER A 100 10.25 29.87 0.74
N ALA A 101 9.60 30.17 -0.39
CA ALA A 101 9.08 31.52 -0.67
C ALA A 101 7.90 31.92 0.24
N ALA A 102 7.06 30.96 0.65
CA ALA A 102 5.91 31.25 1.50
C ALA A 102 6.33 31.62 2.94
N LEU A 103 7.41 31.01 3.46
CA LEU A 103 7.88 31.29 4.82
C LEU A 103 8.59 32.66 4.92
N LEU A 104 9.30 33.07 3.87
CA LEU A 104 9.95 34.40 3.79
C LEU A 104 8.96 35.54 3.54
N ALA A 105 7.85 35.30 2.82
CA ALA A 105 6.82 36.31 2.57
C ALA A 105 5.99 36.67 3.83
N LEU A 106 5.87 35.74 4.78
CA LEU A 106 5.20 35.99 6.06
C LEU A 106 6.10 36.72 7.08
N GLY A 107 7.42 36.58 6.99
CA GLY A 107 8.37 37.22 7.91
C GLY A 107 8.60 38.72 7.64
N SER A 108 8.50 39.17 6.39
CA SER A 108 8.69 40.58 6.03
C SER A 108 7.49 41.48 6.34
N SER A 109 6.34 40.87 6.67
CA SER A 109 5.11 41.60 7.01
C SER A 109 5.07 42.12 8.44
N PHE A 110 6.02 41.73 9.31
CA PHE A 110 6.06 42.10 10.73
C PHE A 110 7.15 43.12 11.10
N LEU A 111 7.93 43.62 10.13
CA LEU A 111 9.04 44.56 10.39
C LEU A 111 8.90 45.93 9.72
N VAL A 112 7.67 46.34 9.41
CA VAL A 112 7.34 47.74 9.09
C VAL A 112 6.15 48.16 9.95
N ARG A 113 6.43 48.50 11.21
CA ARG A 113 5.71 49.54 11.94
C ARG A 113 6.53 50.07 13.10
#